data_AF-A0A0K0EWM4-F1
#
_entry.id   AF-A0A0K0EWM4-F1
#
_cell.length_a   1.000
_cell.length_b   1.000
_cell.length_c   1.000
_cell.angle_alpha   90.00
_cell.angle_beta   90.00
_cell.angle_gamma   90.00
#
_symmetry.space_group_name_H-M   'P 1'
#
loop_
_entity.id
_entity.type
_entity.pdbx_description
1 polymer ?
#
loop_
_entity_poly.entity_id
_entity_poly.type
_entity_poly.pdbx_seq_one_letter_code
_entity_poly.pdbx_strand_id
1 'polypeptide(L)'
;MGNQRCYQASQSWDIYIPMVVGAYNAQVHSTTKVSPNKIIFYPSHHSSDLHYPSYLDDPEYQKEYDDLLAKTRKLLTNSQTNKTTKDHPFKVDMIVYRKILDIFGNQRKLVERYKEPYIIKSIDDETGDCKLNYITAKGREARRRDGFISAHVKQLKIATRQ
;
A
#
# COMPACT_ATOMS: atom_id res chain seq x y z
N MET A 1 11.56 37.45 -26.04
CA MET A 1 10.34 36.60 -25.91
C MET A 1 10.79 35.25 -25.37
N GLY A 2 10.50 34.94 -24.10
CA GLY A 2 10.94 33.72 -23.43
C GLY A 2 9.77 33.06 -22.69
N ASN A 3 9.61 31.76 -22.92
CA ASN A 3 8.48 30.92 -22.47
C ASN A 3 8.34 30.87 -20.93
N GLN A 4 7.27 31.45 -20.39
CA GLN A 4 6.84 31.33 -18.98
C GLN A 4 5.49 30.60 -18.80
N ARG A 5 5.02 29.84 -19.80
CA ARG A 5 3.71 29.17 -19.70
C ARG A 5 3.69 27.91 -18.82
N CYS A 6 4.84 27.40 -18.39
CA CYS A 6 4.91 26.12 -17.67
C CYS A 6 4.68 26.24 -16.15
N TYR A 7 4.80 27.45 -15.56
CA TYR A 7 4.69 27.63 -14.11
C TYR A 7 3.25 27.83 -13.62
N GLN A 8 2.33 28.33 -14.45
CA GLN A 8 0.93 28.53 -14.06
C GLN A 8 0.15 27.22 -13.86
N ALA A 9 0.58 26.11 -14.48
CA ALA A 9 -0.02 24.80 -14.26
C ALA A 9 0.24 24.25 -12.84
N SER A 10 1.25 24.77 -12.12
CA SER A 10 1.54 24.37 -10.74
C SER A 10 0.70 25.08 -9.68
N GLN A 11 0.01 26.18 -10.03
CA GLN A 11 -0.72 27.05 -9.09
C GLN A 11 -2.23 26.78 -9.01
N SER A 12 -2.76 25.88 -9.85
CA SER A 12 -4.20 25.66 -9.96
C SER A 12 -4.63 24.25 -9.55
N TRP A 13 -3.77 23.50 -8.85
CA TRP A 13 -4.12 22.15 -8.39
C TRP A 13 -5.38 22.14 -7.54
N ASP A 14 -5.64 23.18 -6.75
CA ASP A 14 -6.89 23.31 -6.00
C ASP A 14 -8.15 23.30 -6.89
N ILE A 15 -8.04 23.82 -8.12
CA ILE A 15 -9.11 23.83 -9.12
C ILE A 15 -9.22 22.47 -9.83
N TYR A 16 -8.09 21.81 -10.07
CA TYR A 16 -8.05 20.54 -10.79
C TYR A 16 -8.30 19.31 -9.93
N ILE A 17 -8.01 19.36 -8.63
CA ILE A 17 -8.20 18.24 -7.69
C ILE A 17 -9.66 17.73 -7.74
N PRO A 18 -10.70 18.57 -7.61
CA PRO A 18 -12.08 18.09 -7.69
C PRO A 18 -12.41 17.42 -9.04
N MET A 19 -11.92 17.98 -10.15
CA MET A 19 -12.12 17.41 -11.48
C MET A 19 -11.43 16.04 -11.63
N VAL A 20 -10.18 15.93 -11.16
CA VAL A 20 -9.41 14.67 -11.22
C VAL A 20 -10.03 13.60 -10.32
N VAL A 21 -10.47 13.96 -9.12
CA VAL A 21 -11.17 13.04 -8.21
C VAL A 21 -12.45 12.51 -8.85
N GLY A 22 -13.26 13.39 -9.46
CA GLY A 22 -14.47 13.00 -10.17
C GLY A 22 -14.18 12.06 -11.34
N ALA A 23 -13.21 12.41 -12.19
CA ALA A 23 -12.82 11.60 -13.34
C ALA A 23 -12.26 10.23 -12.94
N TYR A 24 -11.36 10.17 -11.95
CA TYR A 24 -10.76 8.93 -11.46
C TYR A 24 -11.80 8.00 -10.85
N ASN A 25 -12.69 8.53 -10.01
CA ASN A 25 -13.71 7.71 -9.35
C ASN A 25 -14.83 7.25 -10.31
N ALA A 26 -15.03 7.94 -11.43
CA ALA A 26 -15.94 7.51 -12.50
C ALA A 26 -15.29 6.54 -13.51
N GLN A 27 -13.96 6.48 -13.57
CA GLN A 27 -13.23 5.65 -14.52
C GLN A 27 -13.42 4.15 -14.24
N VAL A 28 -13.78 3.39 -15.28
CA VAL A 28 -13.88 1.93 -15.20
C VAL A 28 -12.48 1.32 -15.08
N HIS A 29 -12.23 0.60 -14.00
CA HIS A 29 -10.93 -0.04 -13.79
C HIS A 29 -10.75 -1.25 -14.73
N SER A 30 -9.58 -1.36 -15.35
CA SER A 30 -9.32 -2.35 -16.41
C SER A 30 -9.47 -3.81 -15.96
N THR A 31 -9.10 -4.12 -14.71
CA THR A 31 -9.19 -5.46 -14.11
C THR A 31 -10.59 -5.81 -13.61
N THR A 32 -11.21 -4.93 -12.81
CA THR A 32 -12.50 -5.21 -12.17
C THR A 32 -13.69 -4.90 -13.07
N LYS A 33 -13.47 -4.18 -14.19
CA LYS A 33 -14.51 -3.72 -15.13
C LYS A 33 -15.62 -2.89 -14.47
N VAL A 34 -15.36 -2.33 -13.28
CA VAL A 34 -16.29 -1.50 -12.50
C VAL A 34 -15.55 -0.24 -12.05
N SER A 35 -16.23 0.91 -12.03
CA SER A 35 -15.67 2.17 -11.52
C SER A 35 -15.80 2.27 -9.98
N PRO A 36 -14.89 2.98 -9.29
CA PRO A 36 -14.97 3.19 -7.85
C PRO A 36 -16.32 3.73 -7.37
N ASN A 37 -16.89 4.72 -8.07
CA ASN A 37 -18.21 5.27 -7.74
C ASN A 37 -19.32 4.23 -7.84
N LYS A 38 -19.25 3.30 -8.81
CA LYS A 38 -20.25 2.24 -8.94
C LYS A 38 -20.15 1.20 -7.82
N ILE A 39 -18.97 1.02 -7.24
CA ILE A 39 -18.79 0.15 -6.06
C ILE A 39 -19.38 0.83 -4.81
N ILE A 40 -19.16 2.14 -4.67
CA ILE A 40 -19.52 2.89 -3.46
C ILE A 40 -20.99 3.30 -3.44
N PHE A 41 -21.55 3.73 -4.58
CA PHE A 41 -22.84 4.45 -4.63
C PHE A 41 -23.96 3.73 -5.40
N TYR A 42 -23.74 2.55 -5.95
CA TYR A 42 -24.82 1.79 -6.59
C TYR A 42 -25.71 1.11 -5.53
N PRO A 43 -27.05 1.05 -5.66
CA PRO A 43 -27.88 1.63 -6.72
C PRO A 43 -28.19 3.11 -6.44
N SER A 44 -27.78 4.00 -7.35
CA SER A 44 -28.22 5.40 -7.36
C SER A 44 -29.30 5.57 -8.41
N HIS A 45 -30.54 5.88 -8.00
CA HIS A 45 -31.54 6.40 -8.92
C HIS A 45 -31.14 7.81 -9.38
N HIS A 46 -31.32 8.10 -10.66
CA HIS A 46 -31.23 9.46 -11.20
C HIS A 46 -32.52 10.21 -10.90
N SER A 47 -32.63 10.77 -9.70
CA SER A 47 -33.50 11.93 -9.46
C SER A 47 -32.65 13.20 -9.48
N SER A 48 -33.22 14.30 -9.97
CA SER A 48 -32.60 15.63 -10.02
C SER A 48 -32.31 16.25 -8.65
N ASP A 49 -32.66 15.55 -7.57
CA ASP A 49 -32.37 15.94 -6.21
C ASP A 49 -31.19 15.14 -5.67
N LEU A 50 -30.28 15.83 -4.99
CA LEU A 50 -29.12 15.25 -4.32
C LEU A 50 -29.60 14.35 -3.15
N HIS A 51 -30.08 13.15 -3.46
CA HIS A 51 -30.57 12.21 -2.47
C HIS A 51 -29.48 11.17 -2.17
N TYR A 52 -29.15 11.01 -0.89
CA TYR A 52 -28.38 9.86 -0.42
C TYR A 52 -29.08 8.57 -0.89
N PRO A 53 -28.33 7.52 -1.21
CA PRO A 53 -28.89 6.38 -1.92
C PRO A 53 -29.99 5.70 -1.07
N SER A 54 -31.18 5.59 -1.67
CA SER A 54 -32.44 5.15 -1.05
C SER A 54 -32.48 3.66 -0.66
N TYR A 55 -31.35 2.95 -0.68
CA TYR A 55 -31.29 1.53 -0.29
C TYR A 55 -31.41 1.30 1.21
N LEU A 56 -31.41 2.36 2.02
CA LEU A 56 -31.66 2.28 3.46
C LEU A 56 -33.14 2.15 3.81
N ASP A 57 -34.04 2.47 2.87
CA ASP A 57 -35.48 2.56 3.14
C ASP A 57 -36.27 1.33 2.67
N ASP A 58 -35.68 0.48 1.80
CA ASP A 58 -36.37 -0.66 1.21
C ASP A 58 -35.54 -1.97 1.35
N PRO A 59 -36.01 -2.93 2.18
CA PRO A 59 -35.22 -4.10 2.59
C PRO A 59 -34.87 -5.07 1.45
N GLU A 60 -35.60 -5.03 0.35
CA GLU A 60 -35.36 -5.90 -0.81
C GLU A 60 -34.10 -5.48 -1.58
N TYR A 61 -33.89 -4.17 -1.74
CA TYR A 61 -32.71 -3.61 -2.42
C TYR A 61 -31.43 -3.67 -1.56
N GLN A 62 -31.58 -3.66 -0.24
CA GLN A 62 -30.45 -3.81 0.68
C GLN A 62 -29.73 -5.16 0.50
N LYS A 63 -30.51 -6.24 0.35
CA LYS A 63 -29.97 -7.58 0.18
C LYS A 63 -29.23 -7.74 -1.16
N GLU A 64 -29.79 -7.21 -2.24
CA GLU A 64 -29.13 -7.23 -3.55
C GLU A 64 -27.83 -6.43 -3.55
N TYR A 65 -27.81 -5.28 -2.87
CA TYR A 65 -26.61 -4.46 -2.71
C TYR A 65 -25.54 -5.18 -1.89
N ASP A 66 -25.91 -5.77 -0.75
CA ASP A 66 -24.99 -6.54 0.09
C ASP A 66 -24.41 -7.74 -0.67
N ASP A 67 -25.21 -8.42 -1.49
CA ASP A 67 -24.76 -9.50 -2.35
C ASP A 67 -23.79 -9.01 -3.44
N LEU A 68 -24.05 -7.85 -4.04
CA LEU A 68 -23.17 -7.24 -5.04
C LEU A 68 -21.83 -6.78 -4.42
N LEU A 69 -21.88 -6.16 -3.24
CA LEU A 69 -20.70 -5.81 -2.45
C LEU A 69 -19.91 -7.05 -2.04
N ALA A 70 -20.58 -8.11 -1.59
CA ALA A 70 -19.92 -9.36 -1.22
C ALA A 70 -19.25 -10.01 -2.43
N LYS A 71 -19.90 -10.03 -3.60
CA LYS A 71 -19.32 -10.55 -4.85
C LYS A 71 -18.11 -9.72 -5.31
N THR A 72 -18.21 -8.40 -5.29
CA THR A 72 -17.09 -7.50 -5.67
C THR A 72 -15.92 -7.60 -4.69
N ARG A 73 -16.18 -7.63 -3.38
CA ARG A 73 -15.17 -7.88 -2.35
C ARG A 73 -14.47 -9.23 -2.54
N LYS A 74 -15.23 -10.30 -2.82
CA LYS A 74 -14.68 -11.63 -3.13
C LYS A 74 -13.78 -11.62 -4.37
N LEU A 75 -14.16 -10.91 -5.44
CA LEU A 75 -13.31 -10.77 -6.63
C LEU A 75 -12.01 -10.01 -6.34
N LEU A 76 -12.09 -8.95 -5.52
CA LEU A 76 -10.92 -8.19 -5.08
C LEU A 76 -9.98 -9.05 -4.21
N THR A 77 -10.51 -9.81 -3.26
CA THR A 77 -9.71 -10.72 -2.41
C THR A 77 -9.13 -11.90 -3.20
N ASN A 78 -9.90 -12.49 -4.13
CA ASN A 78 -9.42 -13.62 -4.94
C ASN A 78 -8.33 -13.18 -5.94
N SER A 79 -8.33 -11.93 -6.38
CA SER A 79 -7.21 -11.38 -7.17
C SER A 79 -5.92 -11.26 -6.33
N GLN A 80 -6.04 -11.10 -5.01
CA GLN A 80 -4.90 -11.04 -4.08
C GLN A 80 -4.35 -12.43 -3.73
N THR A 81 -5.19 -13.48 -3.71
CA THR A 81 -4.75 -14.86 -3.43
C THR A 81 -3.92 -15.47 -4.56
N ASN A 82 -4.01 -14.91 -5.78
CA ASN A 82 -3.18 -15.33 -6.92
C ASN A 82 -1.80 -14.64 -6.95
N LYS A 83 -1.39 -13.97 -5.86
CA LYS A 83 -0.02 -13.48 -5.73
C LYS A 83 0.89 -14.70 -5.65
N THR A 84 1.56 -14.98 -6.77
CA THR A 84 2.71 -15.85 -6.82
C THR A 84 3.67 -15.43 -5.70
N THR A 85 4.17 -16.42 -4.95
CA THR A 85 5.23 -16.25 -3.97
C THR A 85 6.28 -15.31 -4.56
N LYS A 86 6.52 -14.18 -3.89
CA LYS A 86 7.43 -13.17 -4.41
C LYS A 86 8.84 -13.76 -4.35
N ASP A 87 9.41 -14.05 -5.52
CA ASP A 87 10.77 -14.58 -5.59
C ASP A 87 11.75 -13.62 -4.89
N HIS A 88 12.49 -14.15 -3.92
CA HIS A 88 13.52 -13.42 -3.20
C HIS A 88 14.62 -14.35 -2.66
N PRO A 89 15.87 -13.85 -2.56
CA PRO A 89 17.01 -14.67 -2.14
C PRO A 89 17.11 -14.87 -0.62
N PHE A 90 16.24 -14.25 0.19
CA PHE A 90 16.34 -14.26 1.64
C PHE A 90 15.71 -15.50 2.26
N LYS A 91 16.31 -16.01 3.34
CA LYS A 91 15.85 -17.16 4.12
C LYS A 91 15.78 -16.79 5.60
N VAL A 92 14.99 -17.55 6.35
CA VAL A 92 14.96 -17.46 7.81
C VAL A 92 16.36 -17.75 8.37
N ASP A 93 16.70 -17.08 9.47
CA ASP A 93 18.01 -17.07 10.14
C ASP A 93 19.18 -16.47 9.35
N MET A 94 18.94 -15.88 8.17
CA MET A 94 19.95 -15.07 7.49
C MET A 94 20.21 -13.75 8.23
N ILE A 95 21.47 -13.35 8.25
CA ILE A 95 21.90 -12.04 8.75
C ILE A 95 21.77 -11.00 7.63
N VAL A 96 21.07 -9.92 7.93
CA VAL A 96 20.74 -8.85 6.98
C VAL A 96 20.90 -7.48 7.63
N TYR A 97 21.18 -6.48 6.80
CA TYR A 97 21.12 -5.07 7.18
C TYR A 97 19.79 -4.46 6.74
N ARG A 98 19.20 -3.59 7.57
CA ARG A 98 17.93 -2.90 7.28
C ARG A 98 18.19 -1.48 6.80
N LYS A 99 17.55 -1.07 5.71
CA LYS A 99 17.65 0.31 5.18
C LYS A 99 17.14 1.37 6.18
N ILE A 100 17.85 2.48 6.29
CA ILE A 100 17.43 3.64 7.08
C ILE A 100 16.45 4.47 6.25
N LEU A 101 15.24 4.69 6.78
CA LEU A 101 14.18 5.46 6.12
C LEU A 101 13.84 6.77 6.84
N ASP A 102 14.16 6.89 8.13
CA ASP A 102 13.70 8.01 8.96
C ASP A 102 14.41 9.35 8.64
N ILE A 103 15.52 9.31 7.90
CA ILE A 103 16.37 10.48 7.63
C ILE A 103 16.20 10.93 6.18
N PHE A 104 15.77 12.19 5.99
CA PHE A 104 15.54 12.80 4.68
C PHE A 104 16.38 14.06 4.47
N GLY A 105 16.52 14.47 3.20
CA GLY A 105 17.19 15.72 2.83
C GLY A 105 18.70 15.73 3.14
N ASN A 106 19.22 16.90 3.56
CA ASN A 106 20.66 17.10 3.78
C ASN A 106 21.22 16.24 4.93
N GLN A 107 20.41 15.91 5.94
CA GLN A 107 20.84 15.07 7.07
C GLN A 107 21.20 13.65 6.65
N ARG A 108 20.80 13.23 5.45
CA ARG A 108 21.12 11.91 4.88
C ARG A 108 22.46 11.90 4.12
N LYS A 109 23.04 13.06 3.84
CA LYS A 109 24.30 13.14 3.07
C LYS A 109 25.44 12.64 3.93
N LEU A 110 26.30 11.80 3.33
CA LEU A 110 27.50 11.24 3.97
C LEU A 110 27.23 10.38 5.22
N VAL A 111 26.00 9.89 5.41
CA VAL A 111 25.64 8.97 6.50
C VAL A 111 25.41 7.57 5.93
N GLU A 112 25.59 6.56 6.77
CA GLU A 112 25.28 5.16 6.46
C GLU A 112 23.83 5.00 5.96
N ARG A 113 23.63 4.07 5.02
CA ARG A 113 22.32 3.84 4.38
C ARG A 113 21.55 2.67 4.99
N TYR A 114 22.22 1.84 5.78
CA TYR A 114 21.66 0.66 6.42
C TYR A 114 22.06 0.65 7.89
N LYS A 115 21.14 0.23 8.76
CA LYS A 115 21.40 0.00 10.18
C LYS A 115 22.09 -1.36 10.38
N GLU A 116 22.69 -1.49 11.56
CA GLU A 116 23.28 -2.67 12.21
C GLU A 116 22.71 -4.05 11.80
N PRO A 117 23.43 -5.16 12.02
CA PRO A 117 22.98 -6.47 11.57
C PRO A 117 21.74 -6.96 12.34
N TYR A 118 20.81 -7.55 11.59
CA TYR A 118 19.61 -8.20 12.08
C TYR A 118 19.54 -9.64 11.58
N ILE A 119 18.87 -10.52 12.33
CA ILE A 119 18.55 -11.87 11.91
C ILE A 119 17.07 -11.95 11.52
N ILE A 120 16.78 -12.58 10.38
CA ILE A 120 15.40 -12.82 9.94
C ILE A 120 14.80 -13.96 10.77
N LYS A 121 13.64 -13.74 11.39
CA LYS A 121 12.92 -14.75 12.17
C LYS A 121 11.71 -15.34 11.46
N SER A 122 11.01 -14.52 10.69
CA SER A 122 9.94 -15.01 9.83
C SER A 122 9.87 -14.12 8.60
N ILE A 123 9.45 -14.72 7.50
CA ILE A 123 9.12 -14.05 6.26
C ILE A 123 7.68 -14.43 5.95
N ASP A 124 6.85 -13.44 5.68
CA ASP A 124 5.54 -13.64 5.09
C ASP A 124 5.71 -13.63 3.57
N ASP A 125 5.53 -14.79 2.93
CA ASP A 125 5.77 -14.98 1.50
C ASP A 125 4.71 -14.28 0.62
N GLU A 126 3.52 -13.99 1.17
CA GLU A 126 2.44 -13.31 0.44
C GLU A 126 2.69 -11.80 0.35
N THR A 127 3.04 -11.19 1.48
CA THR A 127 3.28 -9.74 1.58
C THR A 127 4.73 -9.38 1.27
N GLY A 128 5.68 -10.25 1.57
CA GLY A 128 7.11 -9.96 1.59
C GLY A 128 7.53 -9.18 2.85
N ASP A 129 6.76 -9.25 3.93
CA ASP A 129 7.10 -8.63 5.20
C ASP A 129 7.90 -9.57 6.10
N CYS A 130 8.98 -9.06 6.67
CA CYS A 130 9.89 -9.81 7.53
C CYS A 130 9.82 -9.33 8.98
N LYS A 131 9.93 -10.28 9.91
CA LYS A 131 10.20 -10.02 11.32
C LYS A 131 11.69 -10.23 11.61
N LEU A 132 12.32 -9.24 12.20
CA LEU A 132 13.76 -9.17 12.44
C LEU A 132 14.07 -9.07 13.94
N ASN A 133 15.16 -9.71 14.36
CA ASN A 133 15.77 -9.51 15.67
C ASN A 133 17.15 -8.88 15.54
N TYR A 134 17.51 -8.04 16.50
CA TYR A 134 18.80 -7.38 16.51
C TYR A 134 19.93 -8.34 16.87
N ILE A 135 21.06 -8.24 16.19
CA ILE A 135 22.29 -8.96 16.55
C ILE A 135 23.25 -7.97 17.19
N THR A 136 23.64 -8.25 18.43
CA THR A 136 24.66 -7.47 19.14
C THR A 136 26.04 -7.65 18.49
N ALA A 137 26.96 -6.71 18.72
CA ALA A 137 28.35 -6.80 18.23
C ALA A 137 29.08 -8.11 18.63
N LYS A 138 28.65 -8.78 19.71
CA LYS A 138 29.18 -10.09 20.15
C LYS A 138 28.53 -11.28 19.43
N GLY A 139 27.72 -11.05 18.41
CA GLY A 139 27.01 -12.09 17.66
C GLY A 139 25.81 -12.70 18.39
N ARG A 140 25.42 -12.17 19.54
CA ARG A 140 24.26 -12.67 20.30
C ARG A 140 22.99 -12.00 19.81
N GLU A 141 21.97 -12.82 19.60
CA GLU A 141 20.61 -12.34 19.32
C GLU A 141 20.04 -11.65 20.57
N ALA A 142 19.64 -10.39 20.42
CA ALA A 142 18.95 -9.65 21.45
C ALA A 142 17.47 -9.51 21.09
N ARG A 143 16.61 -10.10 21.91
CA ARG A 143 15.18 -9.83 21.87
C ARG A 143 14.94 -8.44 22.46
N ARG A 144 14.32 -7.54 21.69
CA ARG A 144 13.85 -6.26 22.25
C ARG A 144 12.63 -6.50 23.12
N ARG A 145 12.46 -5.63 24.13
CA ARG A 145 11.25 -5.63 24.98
C ARG A 145 9.98 -5.36 24.17
N ASP A 146 10.09 -4.53 23.13
CA ASP A 146 8.97 -4.17 22.24
C ASP A 146 8.71 -5.19 21.13
N GLY A 147 9.33 -6.37 21.18
CA GLY A 147 9.14 -7.46 20.23
C GLY A 147 10.04 -7.40 19.00
N PHE A 148 9.51 -7.83 17.86
CA PHE A 148 10.24 -7.95 16.60
C PHE A 148 10.23 -6.64 15.82
N ILE A 149 11.30 -6.40 15.06
CA ILE A 149 11.39 -5.29 14.15
C ILE A 149 10.78 -5.71 12.81
N SER A 150 9.77 -4.98 12.33
CA SER A 150 9.18 -5.22 11.00
C SER A 150 9.95 -4.49 9.90
N ALA A 151 10.16 -5.16 8.76
CA ALA A 151 10.70 -4.58 7.55
C ALA A 151 10.29 -5.40 6.32
N HIS A 152 10.03 -4.74 5.19
CA HIS A 152 9.74 -5.45 3.93
C HIS A 152 11.04 -5.96 3.29
N VAL A 153 11.02 -7.12 2.61
CA VAL A 153 12.18 -7.78 1.97
C VAL A 153 13.02 -6.81 1.11
N LYS A 154 12.39 -5.92 0.35
CA LYS A 154 13.04 -4.86 -0.45
C LYS A 154 13.88 -3.84 0.35
N GLN A 155 13.72 -3.80 1.66
CA GLN A 155 14.47 -2.93 2.57
C GLN A 155 15.69 -3.64 3.17
N LEU A 156 15.90 -4.91 2.83
CA LEU A 156 16.97 -5.74 3.37
C LEU A 156 18.14 -5.81 2.40
N LYS A 157 19.35 -5.92 2.95
CA LYS A 157 20.57 -6.23 2.22
C LYS A 157 21.28 -7.38 2.94
N ILE A 158 21.75 -8.38 2.20
CA ILE A 158 22.51 -9.49 2.78
C ILE A 158 23.76 -8.94 3.47
N ALA A 159 23.97 -9.33 4.73
CA ALA A 159 25.20 -9.03 5.43
C ALA A 159 26.26 -10.07 5.01
N THR A 160 27.08 -9.74 4.03
CA THR A 160 28.29 -10.51 3.75
C THR A 160 29.21 -10.43 4.96
N ARG A 161 29.57 -11.57 5.55
CA ARG A 161 30.75 -11.66 6.43
C ARG A 161 31.96 -11.33 5.56
N GLN A 162 32.53 -10.14 5.76
CA GLN A 162 33.91 -9.87 5.38
C GLN A 162 34.84 -10.48 6.42
#